data_AF-A0A5C4IYT4-F1
#
_entry.id   AF-A0A5C4IYT4-F1
#
_cell.length_a   1.000
_cell.length_b   1.000
_cell.length_c   1.000
_cell.angle_alpha   90.00
_cell.angle_beta   90.00
_cell.angle_gamma   90.00
#
_symmetry.space_group_name_H-M   'P 1'
#
loop_
_entity.id
_entity.type
_entity.pdbx_description
1 polymer ?
#
loop_
_entity_poly.entity_id
_entity_poly.type
_entity_poly.pdbx_seq_one_letter_code
_entity_poly.pdbx_strand_id
1 'polypeptide(L)' 'MALEITETTMTATVKGKVIASATRTDCGWHITTWPRSLDRNSAITALMLAERLITHGEDDPCVIE' A
#
# COMPACT_ATOMS: atom_id res chain seq x y z
N MET A 1 2.72 5.29 -11.06
CA MET A 1 1.86 5.05 -9.89
C MET A 1 1.02 6.29 -9.62
N ALA A 2 -0.21 6.13 -9.16
CA ALA A 2 -0.99 7.18 -8.52
C ALA A 2 -1.40 6.70 -7.12
N LEU A 3 -1.21 7.54 -6.12
CA LEU A 3 -1.63 7.29 -4.74
C LEU A 3 -2.72 8.30 -4.39
N GLU A 4 -3.91 7.82 -4.10
CA GLU A 4 -5.00 8.64 -3.58
C GLU A 4 -5.15 8.37 -2.08
N ILE A 5 -5.26 9.45 -1.30
CA ILE A 5 -5.40 9.37 0.16
C ILE A 5 -6.56 10.27 0.57
N THR A 6 -7.55 9.68 1.21
CA THR A 6 -8.67 10.37 1.85
C THR A 6 -8.59 10.20 3.37
N GLU A 7 -9.59 10.71 4.10
CA GLU A 7 -9.66 10.54 5.56
C GLU A 7 -9.87 9.08 6.00
N THR A 8 -10.47 8.25 5.13
CA THR A 8 -10.92 6.89 5.46
C THR A 8 -10.37 5.82 4.52
N THR A 9 -9.84 6.20 3.36
CA THR A 9 -9.32 5.26 2.35
C THR A 9 -7.99 5.72 1.77
N MET A 10 -7.18 4.77 1.33
CA MET A 10 -6.03 5.01 0.47
C MET A 10 -6.04 3.99 -0.66
N THR A 11 -5.67 4.39 -1.87
CA THR A 11 -5.58 3.48 -3.02
C THR A 11 -4.31 3.72 -3.81
N ALA A 12 -3.61 2.63 -4.12
CA ALA A 12 -2.46 2.62 -5.02
C ALA A 12 -2.90 2.09 -6.38
N THR A 13 -2.65 2.87 -7.43
CA THR A 13 -3.00 2.54 -8.80
C THR A 13 -1.76 2.50 -9.69
N VAL A 14 -1.62 1.42 -10.46
CA VAL A 14 -0.54 1.21 -11.43
C VAL A 14 -1.15 0.81 -12.76
N LYS A 15 -0.74 1.48 -13.85
CA LYS A 15 -1.26 1.23 -15.22
C LYS A 15 -2.80 1.20 -15.28
N GLY A 16 -3.46 2.08 -14.51
CA GLY A 16 -4.93 2.19 -14.45
C GLY A 16 -5.64 1.12 -13.62
N LYS A 17 -4.91 0.22 -12.95
CA LYS A 17 -5.46 -0.82 -12.08
C LYS A 17 -5.12 -0.53 -10.62
N VAL A 18 -6.12 -0.63 -9.73
CA VAL A 18 -5.89 -0.60 -8.29
C VAL A 18 -5.16 -1.88 -7.89
N ILE A 19 -3.97 -1.72 -7.30
CA ILE A 19 -3.12 -2.84 -6.91
C ILE A 19 -3.17 -3.13 -5.41
N ALA A 20 -3.46 -2.10 -4.61
CA ALA A 20 -3.61 -2.20 -3.18
C ALA A 20 -4.50 -1.06 -2.69
N SER A 21 -5.27 -1.35 -1.65
CA SER A 21 -6.11 -0.38 -0.95
C SER A 21 -5.92 -0.52 0.56
N ALA A 22 -6.04 0.60 1.25
CA ALA A 22 -6.10 0.68 2.70
C ALA A 22 -7.42 1.31 3.14
N THR A 23 -8.00 0.77 4.21
CA THR A 23 -9.21 1.29 4.84
C THR A 23 -8.91 1.61 6.29
N ARG A 24 -9.38 2.78 6.75
CA ARG A 24 -9.24 3.19 8.14
C ARG A 24 -10.18 2.37 9.04
N THR A 25 -9.63 1.94 10.16
CA THR A 25 -10.29 1.22 11.25
C THR A 25 -10.02 1.96 12.55
N ASP A 26 -10.69 1.56 13.63
CA ASP A 26 -10.49 2.16 14.97
C ASP A 26 -9.04 1.99 15.47
N CYS A 27 -8.34 0.95 15.01
CA CYS A 27 -6.99 0.60 15.43
C CYS A 27 -5.89 0.97 14.42
N GLY A 28 -6.21 1.71 13.36
CA GLY A 28 -5.25 2.11 12.32
C GLY A 28 -5.74 1.82 10.91
N TRP A 29 -4.82 1.61 9.97
CA TRP A 29 -5.09 1.35 8.57
C TRP A 29 -4.92 -0.14 8.26
N HIS A 30 -5.97 -0.77 7.76
CA HIS A 30 -5.94 -2.14 7.27
C HIS A 30 -5.71 -2.13 5.75
N ILE A 31 -4.72 -2.88 5.28
CA ILE A 31 -4.29 -2.86 3.88
C ILE A 31 -4.50 -4.24 3.31
N THR A 32 -5.08 -4.31 2.13
CA THR A 32 -5.35 -5.58 1.42
C THR A 32 -4.12 -6.46 1.21
N THR A 33 -2.92 -5.86 1.16
CA THR A 33 -1.64 -6.54 0.96
C THR A 33 -0.84 -6.79 2.25
N TRP A 34 -1.30 -6.33 3.43
CA TRP A 34 -0.59 -6.52 4.70
C TRP A 34 -1.48 -7.22 5.75
N PRO A 35 -0.92 -8.17 6.53
CA PRO A 35 -1.71 -8.93 7.50
C PRO A 35 -2.06 -8.16 8.79
N ARG A 36 -1.40 -7.02 9.05
CA ARG A 36 -1.55 -6.25 10.29
C ARG A 36 -1.99 -4.83 10.00
N SER A 37 -2.74 -4.26 10.93
CA SER A 37 -3.05 -2.83 10.91
C SER A 37 -1.79 -2.00 11.11
N LEU A 38 -1.67 -0.93 10.35
CA LEU A 38 -0.52 -0.03 10.36
C LEU A 38 -0.95 1.38 10.74
N ASP A 39 -0.02 2.19 11.26
CA ASP A 39 -0.26 3.63 11.35
C ASP A 39 -0.32 4.24 9.94
N ARG A 40 -0.74 5.51 9.86
CA ARG A 40 -0.95 6.19 8.58
C ARG A 40 0.29 6.18 7.68
N ASN A 41 1.47 6.42 8.24
CA ASN A 41 2.69 6.52 7.43
C ASN A 41 3.18 5.14 7.03
N SER A 42 3.13 4.17 7.95
CA SER A 42 3.44 2.77 7.62
C SER A 42 2.50 2.21 6.55
N ALA A 43 1.23 2.62 6.54
CA ALA A 43 0.29 2.21 5.51
C ALA A 43 0.58 2.81 4.13
N ILE A 44 1.00 4.07 4.09
CA ILE A 44 1.48 4.70 2.85
C ILE A 44 2.71 3.93 2.33
N THR A 45 3.68 3.63 3.20
CA THR A 45 4.86 2.85 2.83
C THR A 45 4.50 1.48 2.27
N ALA A 46 3.59 0.76 2.92
CA ALA A 46 3.10 -0.53 2.45
C ALA A 46 2.47 -0.44 1.04
N LEU A 47 1.68 0.60 0.76
CA LEU A 47 1.13 0.84 -0.59
C LEU A 47 2.22 1.12 -1.63
N MET A 48 3.29 1.83 -1.25
CA MET A 48 4.45 2.05 -2.12
C MET A 48 5.23 0.76 -2.37
N LEU A 49 5.41 -0.08 -1.36
CA LEU A 49 6.09 -1.37 -1.49
C LEU A 49 5.30 -2.34 -2.37
N ALA A 50 3.97 -2.37 -2.25
CA ALA A 50 3.11 -3.13 -3.16
C ALA A 50 3.28 -2.69 -4.62
N GLU A 51 3.48 -1.40 -4.86
CA GLU A 51 3.78 -0.89 -6.20
C GLU A 51 5.15 -1.37 -6.68
N ARG A 52 6.19 -1.22 -5.85
CA ARG A 52 7.54 -1.64 -6.21
C ARG A 52 7.60 -3.12 -6.56
N LEU A 53 6.94 -3.96 -5.76
CA LEU A 53 6.84 -5.39 -6.02
C LEU A 53 6.25 -5.69 -7.40
N ILE A 54 5.22 -4.95 -7.83
CA ILE A 54 4.56 -5.16 -9.12
C ILE A 54 5.38 -4.58 -10.29
N THR A 55 6.09 -3.47 -10.07
CA THR A 55 6.83 -2.78 -11.13
C THR A 55 8.24 -3.35 -11.33
N HIS A 56 8.91 -3.74 -10.24
CA HIS A 56 10.31 -4.13 -10.20
C HIS A 56 10.55 -5.60 -9.82
N GLY A 57 9.55 -6.28 -9.28
CA GLY A 57 9.65 -7.68 -8.85
C GLY A 57 10.14 -7.83 -7.40
N GLU A 58 10.23 -9.08 -6.96
CA GLU A 58 10.62 -9.43 -5.58
C GLU A 58 12.09 -9.11 -5.27
N ASP A 59 12.95 -9.06 -6.29
CA ASP A 59 14.39 -8.76 -6.15
C ASP A 59 14.68 -7.26 -5.94
N ASP A 60 13.65 -6.42 -5.84
CA ASP A 60 13.82 -5.00 -5.57
C ASP A 60 14.37 -4.80 -4.14
N PRO A 61 15.49 -4.06 -3.96
CA PRO A 61 16.16 -3.93 -2.65
C PRO A 61 15.28 -3.26 -1.57
N CYS A 62 14.16 -2.63 -1.95
CA CYS A 62 13.20 -2.08 -1.00
C CYS A 62 12.12 -3.09 -0.58
N VAL A 63 12.02 -4.24 -1.26
CA VAL A 63 10.98 -5.26 -1.07
C VAL A 63 11.55 -6.57 -0.52
N ILE A 64 12.84 -6.87 -0.75
CA ILE A 64 13.52 -8.04 -0.19
C ILE A 64 13.51 -8.04 1.35
N GLU A 65 13.41 -9.24 1.93
CA GLU A 65 13.39 -9.49 3.40
C GLU A 65 14.77 -9.30 4.05
#